data_AF-A0A7Z6YB24-F1
#
_entry.id   AF-A0A7Z6YB24-F1
#
_cell.length_a   1.000
_cell.length_b   1.000
_cell.length_c   1.000
_cell.angle_alpha   90.00
_cell.angle_beta   90.00
_cell.angle_gamma   90.00
#
_symmetry.space_group_name_H-M   'P 1'
#
loop_
_entity.id
_entity.type
_entity.pdbx_description
1 polymer ?
#
loop_
_entity_poly.entity_id
_entity_poly.type
_entity_poly.pdbx_seq_one_letter_code
_entity_poly.pdbx_strand_id
1 'polypeptide(L)' 'MVVSVPATSANLGPGFDCLGLSLNLRNRFFIEPSSFHAVKLVGE' A
#
# COMPACT_ATOMS: atom_id res chain seq x y z
N MET A 1 -3.43 -5.70 14.20
CA MET A 1 -2.61 -4.53 13.79
C MET A 1 -3.11 -4.05 12.43
N VAL A 2 -3.16 -2.74 12.17
CA VAL A 2 -3.55 -2.20 10.86
C VAL A 2 -2.36 -1.54 10.19
N VAL A 3 -2.03 -1.96 8.97
CA VAL A 3 -1.04 -1.30 8.11
C VAL A 3 -1.80 -0.51 7.06
N SER A 4 -1.49 0.78 6.93
CA SER A 4 -2.14 1.62 5.93
C SER A 4 -1.11 2.25 5.00
N VAL A 5 -1.25 2.02 3.70
CA VAL A 5 -0.31 2.44 2.66
C VAL A 5 -1.00 3.44 1.73
N PRO A 6 -0.43 4.62 1.48
CA PRO A 6 -1.02 5.56 0.53
C PRO A 6 -0.85 5.08 -0.91
N ALA A 7 -1.82 5.41 -1.76
CA ALA A 7 -1.62 5.38 -3.20
C ALA A 7 -0.62 6.46 -3.60
N THR A 8 0.10 6.24 -4.69
CA THR A 8 1.10 7.18 -5.20
C THR A 8 0.80 7.56 -6.64
N SER A 9 1.22 8.77 -7.02
CA SER A 9 1.42 9.16 -8.41
C SER A 9 2.91 9.29 -8.67
N ALA A 10 3.38 8.85 -9.84
CA ALA A 10 4.78 8.94 -10.25
C ALA A 10 4.91 9.77 -11.54
N ASN A 11 6.15 10.01 -11.98
CA ASN A 11 6.49 10.65 -13.25
C ASN A 11 5.85 12.04 -13.43
N LEU A 12 5.93 12.85 -12.38
CA LEU A 12 5.32 14.18 -12.37
C LEU A 12 6.14 15.17 -13.21
N GLY A 13 5.54 15.71 -14.26
CA GLY A 13 6.19 16.68 -15.15
C GLY A 13 7.45 16.10 -15.80
N PRO A 14 8.57 16.85 -15.87
CA PRO A 14 9.84 16.32 -16.41
C PRO A 14 10.53 15.30 -15.49
N GLY A 15 9.96 15.01 -14.32
CA GLY A 15 10.52 14.15 -13.29
C GLY A 15 10.33 12.65 -13.52
N PHE A 16 10.63 12.18 -14.72
CA PHE A 16 10.63 10.75 -15.03
C PHE A 16 11.56 10.00 -14.06
N ASP A 17 11.07 8.90 -13.47
CA ASP A 17 11.79 8.04 -12.53
C ASP A 17 12.43 8.75 -11.31
N CYS A 18 11.99 9.97 -10.96
CA CYS A 18 12.53 10.69 -9.81
C CYS A 18 11.51 11.52 -9.01
N LEU A 19 10.38 11.90 -9.61
CA LEU A 19 9.33 12.64 -8.90
C LEU A 19 8.09 11.76 -8.69
N GLY A 20 7.68 11.65 -7.42
CA GLY A 20 6.44 11.00 -7.01
C GLY A 20 5.76 11.75 -5.87
N LEU A 21 4.46 11.50 -5.71
CA LEU A 21 3.60 12.11 -4.70
C LEU A 21 2.73 11.06 -4.02
N SER A 22 2.67 11.10 -2.69
CA SER A 22 1.70 10.34 -1.90
C SER A 22 0.33 11.02 -1.98
N LEU A 23 -0.70 10.25 -2.25
CA LEU A 23 -2.10 10.71 -2.29
C LEU A 23 -2.82 10.38 -0.98
N ASN A 24 -3.93 11.08 -0.72
CA ASN A 24 -4.81 10.78 0.41
C ASN A 24 -5.78 9.60 0.14
N LEU A 25 -5.51 8.80 -0.88
CA LEU A 25 -6.15 7.50 -1.13
C LEU A 25 -5.29 6.43 -0.47
N ARG A 26 -5.88 5.43 0.20
CA ARG A 26 -5.10 4.46 0.99
C ARG A 26 -5.61 3.03 0.85
N ASN A 27 -4.68 2.09 0.72
CA ASN A 27 -4.92 0.68 0.98
C ASN A 27 -4.74 0.38 2.48
N ARG A 28 -5.53 -0.54 3.03
CA ARG A 28 -5.49 -0.92 4.46
C ARG A 28 -5.44 -2.43 4.59
N PHE A 29 -4.44 -2.92 5.31
CA PHE A 29 -4.25 -4.34 5.62
C PHE A 29 -4.49 -4.58 7.10
N PHE A 30 -5.27 -5.60 7.41
CA PHE A 30 -5.51 -6.07 8.77
C PHE A 30 -4.67 -7.31 9.02
N ILE A 31 -3.88 -7.29 10.09
CA ILE A 31 -2.97 -8.37 10.46
C ILE A 31 -3.39 -8.92 11.81
N GLU A 32 -3.57 -10.25 11.85
CA GLU A 32 -3.96 -11.03 13.01
C GLU A 32 -2.89 -12.10 13.30
N PRO A 33 -2.58 -12.39 14.58
CA PRO A 33 -1.71 -13.51 14.94
C PRO A 33 -2.29 -14.84 14.46
N SER A 34 -1.42 -15.72 13.98
CA SER A 34 -1.78 -17.08 13.57
C SER A 34 -0.88 -18.10 14.26
N SER A 35 -1.44 -19.25 14.61
CA SER A 35 -0.71 -20.38 15.21
C SER A 35 0.10 -21.19 14.18
N PHE A 36 -0.08 -20.91 12.90
CA PHE A 36 0.62 -21.54 11.79
C PHE A 36 0.96 -20.51 10.71
N HIS A 37 2.02 -20.75 9.95
CA HIS A 37 2.42 -19.86 8.86
C HIS A 37 1.44 -19.98 7.69
N ALA A 38 0.58 -18.97 7.52
CA ALA A 38 -0.38 -18.90 6.43
C ALA A 38 -0.63 -17.45 6.00
N VAL A 39 -0.96 -17.27 4.72
CA VAL A 39 -1.40 -16.00 4.14
C VAL A 39 -2.77 -16.23 3.50
N LYS A 40 -3.76 -15.44 3.91
CA LYS A 40 -5.10 -15.43 3.33
C LYS A 40 -5.40 -14.03 2.82
N LEU A 41 -5.80 -13.93 1.57
CA LEU A 41 -6.22 -12.68 0.94
C LEU A 41 -7.75 -12.70 0.80
N VAL A 42 -8.41 -11.59 1.13
CA VAL A 42 -9.86 -11.43 1.02
C VAL A 42 -10.15 -10.05 0.45
N GLY A 43 -10.74 -10.02 -0.74
CA GLY A 43 -11.00 -8.79 -1.48
C GLY A 43 -9.74 -8.29 -2.19
N GLU A 44 -9.80 -8.35 -3.52
CA GLU A 44 -8.99 -7.60 -4.47
C GLU A 44 -9.98 -7.00 -5.49
#